data_AF-A0AAW0F5Q0-F1
#
_entry.id   AF-A0AAW0F5Q0-F1
#
_cell.length_a   1.000
_cell.length_b   1.000
_cell.length_c   1.000
_cell.angle_alpha   90.00
_cell.angle_beta   90.00
_cell.angle_gamma   90.00
#
_symmetry.space_group_name_H-M   'P 1'
#
loop_
_entity.id
_entity.type
_entity.pdbx_description
1 polymer ?
#
loop_
_entity_poly.entity_id
_entity_poly.type
_entity_poly.pdbx_seq_one_letter_code
_entity_poly.pdbx_strand_id
1 'polypeptide(L)'
;MLRAARVLRGVSPFSIFLMDQKSNPSLQGVPIGVRGKMLSKMYKGLSQQERRDLKRRAEVHPSLRKQKRARPPRKTEFAEFVRRNYRVVQGLNYRKRFSALSQLYELGKPVDVQAAKLMKPAKTRKVKPASKTLKKAAKKKTVASKSAKPKAKKLKKLKKLKKLKKVKRVKRVKKAKATKKAKRTSRR
;
A
#
# COMPACT_ATOMS: atom_id res chain seq x y z
N MET A 1 15.22 -27.18 17.32
CA MET A 1 15.40 -25.80 16.80
C MET A 1 14.59 -25.60 15.52
N LEU A 2 13.46 -24.88 15.56
CA LEU A 2 12.65 -24.61 14.36
C LEU A 2 13.27 -23.46 13.55
N ARG A 3 13.98 -23.80 12.48
CA ARG A 3 14.48 -22.82 11.50
C ARG A 3 13.31 -22.32 10.66
N ALA A 4 12.73 -21.18 11.04
CA ALA A 4 11.75 -20.49 10.22
C ALA A 4 12.43 -19.92 8.96
N ALA A 5 12.50 -20.70 7.89
CA ALA A 5 12.96 -20.22 6.60
C ALA A 5 11.99 -19.14 6.08
N ARG A 6 12.49 -17.92 5.87
CA ARG A 6 11.73 -16.90 5.13
C ARG A 6 11.62 -17.36 3.68
N VAL A 7 10.52 -18.02 3.32
CA VAL A 7 10.20 -18.32 1.93
C VAL A 7 10.07 -16.98 1.19
N LEU A 8 11.11 -16.62 0.44
CA LEU A 8 11.06 -15.54 -0.54
C LEU A 8 10.02 -15.98 -1.58
N ARG A 9 8.82 -15.41 -1.49
CA ARG A 9 7.70 -15.70 -2.41
C ARG A 9 7.93 -15.00 -3.74
N GLY A 10 8.96 -15.41 -4.45
CA GLY A 10 9.12 -15.18 -5.88
C GLY A 10 8.05 -15.94 -6.66
N VAL A 11 7.85 -15.56 -7.92
CA VAL A 11 7.00 -16.32 -8.83
C VAL A 11 7.68 -17.68 -9.08
N SER A 12 6.93 -18.77 -9.03
CA SER A 12 7.46 -20.11 -9.25
C SER A 12 7.63 -20.38 -10.75
N PRO A 13 8.58 -21.23 -11.19
CA PRO A 13 8.67 -21.67 -12.59
C PRO A 13 7.34 -22.25 -13.11
N PHE A 14 6.61 -22.96 -12.25
CA PHE A 14 5.28 -23.47 -12.59
C PHE A 14 4.26 -22.34 -12.83
N SER A 15 4.34 -21.25 -12.08
CA SER A 15 3.44 -20.11 -12.29
C SER A 15 3.68 -19.40 -13.63
N ILE A 16 4.94 -19.32 -14.10
CA ILE A 16 5.26 -18.82 -15.45
C ILE A 16 4.68 -19.77 -16.51
N PHE A 17 4.87 -21.08 -16.33
CA PHE A 17 4.26 -22.08 -17.20
C PHE A 17 2.73 -21.91 -17.29
N LEU A 18 2.06 -21.73 -16.15
CA LEU A 18 0.61 -21.46 -16.14
C LEU A 18 0.23 -20.19 -16.90
N MET A 19 1.09 -19.17 -16.93
CA MET A 19 0.85 -17.95 -17.69
C MET A 19 0.99 -18.19 -19.20
N ASP A 20 1.99 -18.98 -19.61
CA ASP A 20 2.23 -19.32 -21.01
C ASP A 20 1.09 -20.20 -21.59
N GLN A 21 0.49 -21.05 -20.76
CA GLN A 21 -0.51 -22.05 -21.17
C GLN A 21 -1.97 -21.54 -21.12
N LYS A 22 -2.20 -20.24 -20.88
CA LYS A 22 -3.55 -19.67 -20.73
C LYS A 22 -4.42 -19.80 -21.98
N SER A 23 -3.82 -19.73 -23.16
CA SER A 23 -4.51 -19.73 -24.46
C SER A 23 -4.53 -21.10 -25.15
N ASN A 24 -4.16 -22.17 -24.45
CA ASN A 24 -4.09 -23.49 -25.07
C ASN A 24 -5.48 -24.03 -25.44
N PRO A 25 -5.68 -24.48 -26.68
CA PRO A 25 -6.96 -25.04 -27.12
C PRO A 25 -7.32 -26.31 -26.35
N SER A 26 -6.35 -27.15 -26.00
CA SER A 26 -6.57 -28.39 -25.21
C SER A 26 -7.12 -28.16 -23.80
N LEU A 27 -7.09 -26.92 -23.31
CA LEU A 27 -7.65 -26.52 -22.01
C LEU A 27 -8.97 -25.76 -22.15
N GLN A 28 -9.39 -25.41 -23.36
CA GLN A 28 -10.68 -24.79 -23.63
C GLN A 28 -11.78 -25.85 -23.48
N GLY A 29 -12.92 -25.49 -22.89
CA GLY A 29 -14.03 -26.42 -22.64
C GLY A 29 -13.87 -27.36 -21.44
N VAL A 30 -12.64 -27.66 -21.00
CA VAL A 30 -12.41 -28.56 -19.84
C VAL A 30 -12.86 -27.88 -18.54
N PRO A 31 -13.50 -28.60 -17.58
CA PRO A 31 -13.84 -28.03 -16.27
C PRO A 31 -12.59 -27.64 -15.48
N ILE A 32 -12.69 -26.56 -14.70
CA ILE A 32 -11.54 -25.95 -13.98
C ILE A 32 -10.80 -26.96 -13.10
N GLY A 33 -11.52 -27.85 -12.42
CA GLY A 33 -10.93 -28.89 -11.57
C GLY A 33 -10.05 -29.90 -12.32
N VAL A 34 -10.37 -30.21 -13.59
CA VAL A 34 -9.60 -31.15 -14.42
C VAL A 34 -8.42 -30.44 -15.08
N ARG A 35 -8.56 -29.15 -15.45
CA ARG A 35 -7.46 -28.36 -16.05
C ARG A 35 -6.19 -28.38 -15.20
N GLY A 36 -6.33 -28.26 -13.88
CA GLY A 36 -5.19 -28.29 -12.96
C GLY A 36 -4.40 -29.61 -13.04
N LYS A 37 -5.10 -30.75 -13.15
CA LYS A 37 -4.47 -32.07 -13.31
C LYS A 37 -3.74 -32.17 -14.65
N MET A 38 -4.34 -31.70 -15.75
CA MET A 38 -3.71 -31.73 -17.07
C MET A 38 -2.48 -30.83 -17.15
N LEU A 39 -2.57 -29.59 -16.67
CA LEU A 39 -1.45 -28.66 -16.58
C LEU A 39 -0.30 -29.23 -15.76
N SER A 40 -0.59 -29.93 -14.67
CA SER A 40 0.44 -30.59 -13.85
C SER A 40 1.13 -31.71 -14.61
N LYS A 41 0.39 -32.51 -15.40
CA LYS A 41 0.96 -33.54 -16.27
C LYS A 41 1.84 -32.93 -17.36
N MET A 42 1.35 -31.89 -18.04
CA MET A 42 2.12 -31.17 -19.08
C MET A 42 3.41 -30.58 -18.52
N TYR A 43 3.36 -29.96 -17.34
CA TYR A 43 4.56 -29.42 -16.70
C TYR A 43 5.58 -30.51 -16.34
N LYS A 44 5.09 -31.67 -15.88
CA LYS A 44 5.95 -32.83 -15.62
C LYS A 44 6.54 -33.43 -16.91
N GLY A 45 5.84 -33.30 -18.04
CA GLY A 45 6.32 -33.73 -19.36
C GLY A 45 7.36 -32.81 -20.00
N LEU A 46 7.57 -31.59 -19.50
CA LEU A 46 8.58 -30.67 -20.01
C LEU A 46 10.00 -31.25 -19.90
N SER A 47 10.81 -31.00 -20.93
CA SER A 47 12.23 -31.30 -20.94
C SER A 47 12.96 -30.53 -19.84
N GLN A 48 14.14 -31.03 -19.45
CA GLN A 48 14.95 -30.38 -18.42
C GLN A 48 15.42 -28.98 -18.85
N GLN A 49 15.61 -28.76 -20.16
CA GLN A 49 16.00 -27.47 -20.71
C GLN A 49 14.88 -26.44 -20.58
N GLU A 50 13.65 -26.80 -20.96
CA GLU A 50 12.48 -25.91 -20.82
C GLU A 50 12.23 -25.52 -19.37
N ARG A 51 12.43 -26.47 -18.43
CA ARG A 51 12.34 -26.19 -17.00
C ARG A 51 13.40 -25.19 -16.53
N ARG A 52 14.63 -25.29 -17.04
CA ARG A 52 15.71 -24.32 -16.73
C ARG A 52 15.34 -22.94 -17.26
N ASP A 53 14.77 -22.85 -18.45
CA ASP A 53 14.37 -21.58 -19.04
C ASP A 53 13.16 -20.96 -18.32
N LEU A 54 12.19 -21.78 -17.87
CA LEU A 54 11.12 -21.33 -16.98
C LEU A 54 11.66 -20.81 -15.65
N LYS A 55 12.69 -21.46 -15.10
CA LYS A 55 13.33 -21.03 -13.85
C LYS A 55 14.01 -19.67 -14.02
N ARG A 56 14.79 -19.47 -15.09
CA ARG A 56 15.40 -18.17 -15.42
C ARG A 56 14.35 -17.07 -15.57
N ARG A 57 13.24 -17.35 -16.26
CA ARG A 57 12.13 -16.40 -16.41
C ARG A 57 11.46 -16.07 -15.08
N ALA A 58 11.27 -17.06 -14.22
CA ALA A 58 10.66 -16.89 -12.91
C ALA A 58 11.50 -16.02 -11.96
N GLU A 59 12.83 -16.15 -12.01
CA GLU A 59 13.77 -15.35 -11.20
C GLU A 59 13.70 -13.86 -11.53
N VAL A 60 13.50 -13.51 -12.80
CA VAL A 60 13.40 -12.12 -13.27
C VAL A 60 11.98 -11.56 -13.09
N HIS A 61 10.97 -12.42 -12.93
CA HIS A 61 9.59 -11.99 -12.91
C HIS A 61 9.28 -11.15 -11.66
N PRO A 62 8.68 -9.94 -11.81
CA PRO A 62 8.35 -9.10 -10.66
C PRO A 62 7.33 -9.79 -9.75
N SER A 63 7.56 -9.75 -8.45
CA SER A 63 6.59 -10.21 -7.45
C SER A 63 5.73 -9.04 -6.97
N LEU A 64 4.42 -9.28 -6.88
CA LEU A 64 3.50 -8.28 -6.31
C LEU A 64 3.69 -8.21 -4.80
N ARG A 65 3.66 -6.98 -4.26
CA ARG A 65 3.62 -6.78 -2.81
C ARG A 65 2.35 -7.43 -2.27
N LYS A 66 2.48 -8.20 -1.18
CA LYS A 66 1.33 -8.81 -0.50
C LYS A 66 0.31 -7.72 -0.15
N GLN A 67 -0.89 -7.83 -0.70
CA GLN A 67 -2.01 -7.02 -0.24
C GLN A 67 -2.30 -7.42 1.22
N LYS A 68 -2.40 -6.42 2.10
CA LYS A 68 -2.82 -6.68 3.48
C LYS A 68 -4.27 -7.14 3.42
N ARG A 69 -4.55 -8.34 3.92
CA ARG A 69 -5.92 -8.83 4.05
C ARG A 69 -6.67 -7.86 4.95
N ALA A 70 -7.84 -7.40 4.48
CA ALA A 70 -8.74 -6.63 5.32
C ALA A 70 -9.09 -7.49 6.54
N ARG A 71 -8.93 -6.90 7.73
CA ARG A 71 -9.40 -7.56 8.96
C ARG A 71 -10.92 -7.40 9.00
N PRO A 72 -11.67 -8.44 9.42
CA PRO A 72 -13.10 -8.27 9.63
C PRO A 72 -13.33 -7.13 10.65
N PRO A 73 -14.42 -6.36 10.50
CA PRO A 73 -14.76 -5.33 11.47
C PRO A 73 -14.97 -5.99 12.84
N ARG A 74 -14.46 -5.35 13.89
CA ARG A 74 -14.68 -5.82 15.27
C ARG A 74 -16.15 -5.65 15.61
N LYS A 75 -16.77 -6.72 16.11
CA LYS A 75 -18.10 -6.68 16.72
C LYS A 75 -17.93 -6.37 18.19
N THR A 76 -18.02 -5.10 18.56
CA THR A 76 -18.13 -4.69 19.95
C THR A 76 -19.57 -4.31 20.23
N GLU A 77 -20.03 -4.44 21.46
CA GLU A 77 -21.39 -4.04 21.87
C GLU A 77 -21.69 -2.60 21.43
N PHE A 78 -20.72 -1.69 21.63
CA PHE A 78 -20.84 -0.30 21.19
C PHE A 78 -20.93 -0.17 19.66
N ALA A 79 -20.19 -0.98 18.89
CA ALA A 79 -20.29 -0.92 17.43
C ALA A 79 -21.66 -1.40 16.92
N GLU A 80 -22.26 -2.37 17.59
CA GLU A 80 -23.63 -2.81 17.29
C GLU A 80 -24.67 -1.75 17.69
N PHE A 81 -24.48 -1.14 18.86
CA PHE A 81 -25.29 0.01 19.30
C PHE A 81 -25.25 1.15 18.28
N VAL A 82 -24.05 1.54 17.82
CA VAL A 82 -23.88 2.58 16.81
C VAL A 82 -24.59 2.20 15.50
N ARG A 83 -24.52 0.94 15.06
CA ARG A 83 -25.21 0.49 13.84
C ARG A 83 -26.73 0.61 13.93
N ARG A 84 -27.32 0.26 15.07
CA ARG A 84 -28.79 0.32 15.29
C ARG A 84 -29.28 1.77 15.40
N ASN A 85 -28.53 2.62 16.09
CA ASN A 85 -28.98 3.98 16.45
C ASN A 85 -28.48 5.08 15.49
N TYR A 86 -27.71 4.75 14.45
CA TYR A 86 -27.12 5.77 13.58
C TYR A 86 -28.16 6.67 12.91
N ARG A 87 -29.34 6.12 12.57
CA ARG A 87 -30.44 6.86 11.92
C ARG A 87 -30.87 8.08 12.73
N VAL A 88 -30.87 7.96 14.06
CA VAL A 88 -31.27 9.05 14.99
C VAL A 88 -30.35 10.27 14.87
N VAL A 89 -29.06 10.06 14.63
CA VAL A 89 -28.06 11.14 14.57
C VAL A 89 -27.74 11.60 13.16
N GLN A 90 -28.43 11.10 12.12
CA GLN A 90 -28.14 11.47 10.73
C GLN A 90 -28.42 12.95 10.45
N GLY A 91 -29.38 13.57 11.13
CA GLY A 91 -29.67 15.00 11.00
C GLY A 91 -28.57 15.92 11.58
N LEU A 92 -27.74 15.41 12.49
CA LEU A 92 -26.65 16.19 13.09
C LEU A 92 -25.45 16.31 12.14
N ASN A 93 -24.61 17.34 12.36
CA ASN A 93 -23.32 17.46 11.70
C ASN A 93 -22.46 16.21 11.94
N TYR A 94 -21.85 15.65 10.90
CA TYR A 94 -21.02 14.44 10.94
C TYR A 94 -20.03 14.41 12.10
N ARG A 95 -19.38 15.53 12.42
CA ARG A 95 -18.38 15.61 13.51
C ARG A 95 -18.99 15.41 14.90
N LYS A 96 -20.28 15.72 15.08
CA LYS A 96 -21.00 15.64 16.36
C LYS A 96 -21.75 14.32 16.55
N ARG A 97 -22.04 13.57 15.47
CA ARG A 97 -22.83 12.32 15.51
C ARG A 97 -22.26 11.28 16.47
N PHE A 98 -20.95 11.08 16.44
CA PHE A 98 -20.31 10.07 17.27
C PHE A 98 -20.29 10.46 18.75
N SER A 99 -20.17 11.77 19.05
CA SER A 99 -20.25 12.28 20.43
C SER A 99 -21.63 12.06 21.03
N ALA A 100 -22.69 12.33 20.26
CA ALA A 100 -24.05 12.08 20.70
C ALA A 100 -24.30 10.57 20.91
N LEU A 101 -23.84 9.72 19.99
CA LEU A 101 -23.95 8.26 20.15
C LEU A 101 -23.18 7.72 21.35
N SER A 102 -22.00 8.27 21.66
CA SER A 102 -21.27 7.86 22.87
C SER A 102 -22.00 8.25 24.14
N GLN A 103 -22.59 9.46 24.19
CA GLN A 103 -23.39 9.91 25.33
C GLN A 103 -24.63 9.02 25.53
N LEU A 104 -25.38 8.76 24.46
CA LEU A 104 -26.54 7.86 24.49
C LEU A 104 -26.18 6.46 24.99
N TYR A 105 -25.01 5.94 24.57
CA TYR A 105 -24.54 4.63 25.01
C TYR A 105 -24.11 4.59 26.47
N GLU A 106 -23.66 5.71 27.04
CA GLU A 106 -23.30 5.78 28.46
C GLU A 106 -24.54 5.84 29.34
N LEU A 107 -25.57 6.59 28.93
CA LEU A 107 -26.86 6.65 29.64
C LEU A 107 -27.57 5.28 29.71
N GLY A 108 -27.48 4.48 28.64
CA GLY A 108 -28.10 3.16 28.60
C GLY A 108 -27.34 2.06 29.34
N LYS A 109 -26.21 2.35 30.01
CA LYS A 109 -25.47 1.35 30.80
C LYS A 109 -26.00 1.28 32.23
N PRO A 110 -26.17 0.08 32.80
CA PRO A 110 -26.51 -0.07 34.20
C PRO A 110 -25.50 0.68 35.07
N VAL A 111 -26.03 1.39 36.06
CA VAL A 111 -25.33 2.39 36.89
C VAL A 111 -24.08 1.79 37.56
N ASP A 112 -24.09 0.49 37.86
CA ASP A 112 -22.98 -0.25 38.48
C ASP A 112 -21.66 -0.18 37.69
N VAL A 113 -21.74 -0.11 36.36
CA VAL A 113 -20.55 0.00 35.49
C VAL A 113 -20.04 1.45 35.41
N GLN A 114 -20.89 2.43 35.71
CA GLN A 114 -20.55 3.86 35.72
C GLN A 114 -19.85 4.25 37.02
N ALA A 115 -20.31 3.72 38.16
CA ALA A 115 -19.64 3.88 39.46
C ALA A 115 -18.18 3.40 39.40
N ALA A 116 -17.92 2.24 38.79
CA ALA A 116 -16.57 1.71 38.61
C ALA A 116 -15.65 2.57 37.70
N LYS A 117 -16.21 3.42 36.83
CA LYS A 117 -15.43 4.38 36.03
C LYS A 117 -15.16 5.68 36.78
N LEU A 118 -16.13 6.16 37.56
CA LEU A 118 -15.98 7.36 38.41
C LEU A 118 -15.04 7.10 39.59
N MET A 119 -14.93 5.86 40.06
CA MET A 119 -13.97 5.45 41.10
C MET A 119 -12.56 5.15 40.57
N LYS A 120 -12.24 5.42 39.29
CA LYS A 120 -10.85 5.37 38.83
C LYS A 120 -10.14 6.62 39.33
N PRO A 121 -9.16 6.51 40.25
CA PRO A 121 -8.48 7.68 40.77
C PRO A 121 -7.82 8.41 39.61
N ALA A 122 -8.09 9.71 39.54
CA ALA A 122 -7.41 10.62 38.63
C ALA A 122 -5.91 10.38 38.78
N LYS A 123 -5.28 9.79 37.75
CA LYS A 123 -3.82 9.67 37.71
C LYS A 123 -3.27 11.07 37.86
N THR A 124 -2.66 11.32 39.01
CA THR A 124 -1.98 12.56 39.36
C THR A 124 -1.02 12.90 38.23
N ARG A 125 -1.40 13.90 37.41
CA ARG A 125 -0.44 14.55 36.53
C ARG A 125 0.54 15.24 37.48
N LYS A 126 1.70 14.63 37.70
CA LYS A 126 2.85 15.29 38.33
C LYS A 126 3.11 16.59 37.59
N VAL A 127 2.63 17.70 38.14
CA VAL A 127 3.00 19.04 37.73
C VAL A 127 4.48 19.16 38.06
N LYS A 128 5.33 19.28 37.03
CA LYS A 128 6.73 19.64 37.24
C LYS A 128 6.74 21.12 37.68
N PRO A 129 7.39 21.47 38.80
CA PRO A 129 7.40 22.86 39.27
C PRO A 129 8.10 23.78 38.26
N ALA A 130 7.48 24.94 38.06
CA ALA A 130 7.85 25.99 37.12
C ALA A 130 9.08 26.82 37.59
N SER A 131 10.20 26.18 37.88
CA SER A 131 11.42 26.87 38.35
C SER A 131 12.67 26.69 37.47
N LYS A 132 12.54 26.13 36.25
CA LYS A 132 13.69 25.94 35.32
C LYS A 132 13.51 26.55 33.92
N THR A 133 12.54 27.44 33.71
CA THR A 133 12.29 28.09 32.40
C THR A 133 12.84 29.52 32.25
N LEU A 134 13.64 30.03 33.21
CA LEU A 134 14.22 31.39 33.11
C LEU A 134 15.74 31.46 32.89
N LYS A 135 16.46 30.33 32.74
CA LYS A 135 17.93 30.35 32.48
C LYS A 135 18.37 30.03 31.05
N LYS A 136 17.46 29.95 30.07
CA LYS A 136 17.81 29.70 28.66
C LYS A 136 17.24 30.70 27.65
N ALA A 137 16.90 31.90 28.12
CA ALA A 137 16.46 33.02 27.27
C ALA A 137 17.54 34.12 27.07
N ALA A 138 18.72 34.00 27.68
CA ALA A 138 19.74 35.07 27.68
C ALA A 138 21.06 34.74 26.95
N LYS A 139 21.18 33.62 26.22
CA LYS A 139 22.38 33.31 25.42
C LYS A 139 22.02 32.77 24.03
N LYS A 140 21.62 33.68 23.14
CA LYS A 140 21.85 33.64 21.66
C LYS A 140 21.17 34.86 21.01
N LYS A 141 21.69 36.04 21.32
CA LYS A 141 21.55 37.22 20.46
C LYS A 141 22.95 37.65 20.05
N THR A 142 23.49 36.98 19.04
CA THR A 142 24.58 37.52 18.20
C THR A 142 24.78 36.63 16.97
N VAL A 143 24.72 37.29 15.81
CA VAL A 143 25.32 36.93 14.51
C VAL A 143 24.54 35.98 13.57
N ALA A 144 23.94 36.64 12.57
CA ALA A 144 23.98 36.37 11.13
C ALA A 144 23.13 35.26 10.49
N SER A 145 22.12 35.76 9.78
CA SER A 145 21.99 35.61 8.31
C SER A 145 21.30 34.36 7.73
N LYS A 146 20.50 34.67 6.70
CA LYS A 146 20.09 33.82 5.57
C LYS A 146 18.88 32.88 5.75
N SER A 147 17.77 33.42 5.21
CA SER A 147 17.01 32.83 4.11
C SER A 147 15.74 32.04 4.45
N ALA A 148 14.62 32.71 4.15
CA ALA A 148 13.39 32.08 3.69
C ALA A 148 13.67 31.14 2.50
N LYS A 149 13.21 29.87 2.59
CA LYS A 149 12.70 29.03 1.48
C LYS A 149 12.48 27.57 1.92
N PRO A 150 11.24 27.06 1.76
CA PRO A 150 11.06 25.67 1.36
C PRO A 150 10.16 25.56 0.11
N LYS A 151 10.40 26.37 -0.93
CA LYS A 151 9.72 26.20 -2.24
C LYS A 151 10.66 25.87 -3.42
N ALA A 152 11.98 26.04 -3.26
CA ALA A 152 12.94 25.86 -4.35
C ALA A 152 13.31 24.38 -4.67
N LYS A 153 13.34 23.49 -3.66
CA LYS A 153 13.74 22.08 -3.88
C LYS A 153 12.70 21.28 -4.67
N LYS A 154 11.41 21.55 -4.50
CA LYS A 154 10.33 20.93 -5.32
C LYS A 154 10.34 21.44 -6.77
N LEU A 155 10.59 22.74 -6.98
CA LEU A 155 10.59 23.32 -8.33
C LEU A 155 11.80 22.87 -9.19
N LYS A 156 12.99 22.74 -8.58
CA LYS A 156 14.18 22.23 -9.28
C LYS A 156 14.02 20.75 -9.69
N LYS A 157 13.39 19.92 -8.85
CA LYS A 157 13.12 18.51 -9.14
C LYS A 157 12.10 18.36 -10.29
N LEU A 158 11.07 19.23 -10.33
CA LEU A 158 10.07 19.25 -11.39
C LEU A 158 10.65 19.74 -12.74
N LYS A 159 11.50 20.77 -12.74
CA LYS A 159 12.19 21.26 -13.95
C LYS A 159 13.16 20.22 -14.52
N LYS A 160 13.89 19.47 -13.67
CA LYS A 160 14.77 18.36 -14.11
C LYS A 160 13.99 17.22 -14.75
N LEU A 161 12.81 16.87 -14.20
CA LEU A 161 11.93 15.83 -14.76
C LEU A 161 11.32 16.23 -16.12
N LYS A 162 10.94 17.50 -16.29
CA LYS A 162 10.41 18.04 -17.56
C LYS A 162 11.49 18.07 -18.65
N LYS A 163 12.74 18.46 -18.33
CA LYS A 163 13.86 18.40 -19.29
C LYS A 163 14.16 16.96 -19.74
N LEU A 164 14.16 15.99 -18.81
CA LEU A 164 14.40 14.58 -19.14
C LEU A 164 13.32 13.99 -20.08
N LYS A 165 12.05 14.34 -19.85
CA LYS A 165 10.93 13.94 -20.74
C LYS A 165 11.05 14.55 -22.14
N LYS A 166 11.46 15.83 -22.25
CA LYS A 166 11.67 16.50 -23.55
C LYS A 166 12.80 15.85 -24.36
N VAL A 167 13.93 15.54 -23.71
CA VAL A 167 15.07 14.86 -24.37
C VAL A 167 14.69 13.46 -24.86
N LYS A 168 13.96 12.67 -24.06
CA LYS A 168 13.48 11.33 -24.48
C LYS A 168 12.51 11.41 -25.67
N ARG A 169 11.64 12.43 -25.73
CA ARG A 169 10.71 12.63 -26.86
C ARG A 169 11.45 12.99 -28.14
N VAL A 170 12.44 13.88 -28.08
CA VAL A 170 13.26 14.25 -29.26
C VAL A 170 14.06 13.05 -29.80
N LYS A 171 14.66 12.24 -28.92
CA LYS A 171 15.37 11.02 -29.35
C LYS A 171 14.44 10.02 -30.04
N ARG A 172 13.21 9.84 -29.56
CA ARG A 172 12.21 8.96 -30.20
C ARG A 172 11.79 9.47 -31.59
N VAL A 173 11.57 10.78 -31.74
CA VAL A 173 11.20 11.38 -33.04
C VAL A 173 12.34 11.27 -34.04
N LYS A 174 13.60 11.52 -33.63
CA LYS A 174 14.76 11.33 -34.51
C LYS A 174 14.92 9.85 -34.94
N LYS A 175 14.74 8.89 -34.03
CA LYS A 175 14.78 7.46 -34.36
C LYS A 175 13.68 7.07 -35.35
N ALA A 176 12.46 7.57 -35.17
CA ALA A 176 11.34 7.31 -36.08
C ALA A 176 11.52 7.95 -37.48
N LYS A 177 12.17 9.13 -37.55
CA LYS A 177 12.51 9.74 -38.85
C LYS A 177 13.64 8.97 -39.57
N ALA A 178 14.64 8.49 -38.83
CA ALA A 178 15.73 7.68 -39.39
C ALA A 178 15.20 6.34 -39.95
N THR A 179 14.31 5.67 -39.23
CA THR A 179 13.70 4.42 -39.72
C THR A 179 12.78 4.65 -40.91
N LYS A 180 12.03 5.76 -40.95
CA LYS A 180 11.24 6.13 -42.14
C LYS A 180 12.10 6.50 -43.35
N LYS A 181 13.26 7.14 -43.15
CA LYS A 181 14.19 7.47 -44.24
C LYS A 181 14.85 6.20 -44.79
N ALA A 182 15.32 5.31 -43.93
CA ALA A 182 15.89 4.01 -44.33
C ALA A 182 14.89 3.14 -45.12
N LYS A 183 13.62 3.14 -44.71
CA LYS A 183 12.55 2.38 -45.40
C LYS A 183 12.13 3.00 -46.74
N ARG A 184 12.46 4.28 -46.99
CA ARG A 184 12.21 4.99 -48.26
C ARG A 184 13.34 4.79 -49.26
N THR A 185 14.59 4.66 -48.78
CA THR A 185 15.76 4.39 -49.62
C THR A 185 15.90 2.92 -50.01
N SER A 186 15.25 1.99 -49.30
CA SER A 186 15.24 0.55 -49.65
C SER A 186 14.09 0.15 -50.60
N ARG A 187 13.36 1.12 -51.15
CA ARG A 187 12.19 0.93 -52.04
C ARG A 187 12.37 1.64 -53.40
N ARG A 188 13.54 2.24 -53.63
CA ARG A 188 14.04 2.71 -54.91
C ARG A 188 15.18 1.79 -55.29
#